data_AF-A7LCU7-F1
#
_entry.id   AF-A7LCU7-F1
#
_cell.length_a   1.000
_cell.length_b   1.000
_cell.length_c   1.000
_cell.angle_alpha   90.00
_cell.angle_beta   90.00
_cell.angle_gamma   90.00
#
_symmetry.space_group_name_H-M   'P 1'
#
loop_
_entity.id
_entity.type
_entity.pdbx_description
1 polymer ?
#
loop_
_entity_poly.entity_id
_entity_poly.type
_entity_poly.pdbx_seq_one_letter_code
_entity_poly.pdbx_strand_id
1 'polypeptide(L)'
;HQYTQRRVRFHVFISYSEHDSAWVKYELIPSLEKEDGSVLICLHEGNSDPGKSMTEDTINCIEKSYKSIFVLSPSFVQTEWCHYEPYFAT
;
A
#
# COMPACT_ATOMS: atom_id res chain seq x y z
N HIS A 1 -3.67 29.16 5.41
CA HIS A 1 -3.06 28.32 4.36
C HIS A 1 -1.92 27.49 4.96
N GLN A 2 -2.23 26.53 5.83
CA GLN A 2 -1.24 25.56 6.30
C GLN A 2 -1.18 24.45 5.27
N TYR A 3 -0.14 24.46 4.42
CA TYR A 3 0.28 23.25 3.74
C TYR A 3 0.81 22.31 4.81
N THR A 4 -0.03 21.40 5.30
CA THR A 4 0.44 20.24 6.05
C THR A 4 1.34 19.46 5.10
N GLN A 5 2.66 19.66 5.19
CA GLN A 5 3.63 18.79 4.56
C GLN A 5 3.39 17.39 5.13
N ARG A 6 2.57 16.57 4.45
CA ARG A 6 2.53 15.13 4.71
C ARG A 6 3.96 14.68 4.54
N ARG A 7 4.61 14.25 5.63
CA ARG A 7 5.97 13.71 5.59
C ARG A 7 5.89 12.40 4.83
N VAL A 8 6.01 12.48 3.50
CA VAL A 8 6.05 11.32 2.63
C VAL A 8 7.28 10.50 3.03
N ARG A 9 7.05 9.22 3.35
CA ARG A 9 8.08 8.28 3.80
C ARG A 9 8.38 7.20 2.78
N PHE A 10 7.45 6.98 1.85
CA PHE A 10 7.52 5.92 0.85
C PHE A 10 7.30 6.50 -0.55
N HIS A 11 7.96 5.90 -1.54
CA HIS A 11 7.71 6.21 -2.94
C HIS A 11 6.40 5.61 -3.41
N VAL A 12 6.09 4.40 -2.96
CA VAL A 12 4.87 3.69 -3.37
C VAL A 12 4.31 2.85 -2.23
N PHE A 13 2.99 2.89 -2.09
CA PHE A 13 2.22 1.91 -1.33
C PHE A 13 1.69 0.85 -2.29
N ILE A 14 1.80 -0.43 -1.94
CA ILE A 14 1.24 -1.53 -2.72
C ILE A 14 0.22 -2.29 -1.87
N SER A 15 -1.01 -2.35 -2.39
CA SER A 15 -2.13 -3.10 -1.83
C SER A 15 -2.48 -4.27 -2.76
N TYR A 16 -2.54 -5.48 -2.21
CA TYR A 16 -2.77 -6.72 -2.95
C TYR A 16 -3.37 -7.78 -2.02
N SER A 17 -4.02 -8.80 -2.58
CA SER A 17 -4.49 -9.97 -1.80
C SER A 17 -3.32 -10.90 -1.55
N GLU A 18 -3.24 -11.57 -0.40
CA GLU A 18 -2.19 -12.57 -0.13
C GLU A 18 -2.11 -13.67 -1.22
N HIS A 19 -3.22 -13.95 -1.91
CA HIS A 19 -3.24 -14.88 -3.06
C HIS A 19 -2.35 -14.42 -4.23
N ASP A 20 -2.08 -13.13 -4.33
CA ASP A 20 -1.25 -12.50 -5.36
C ASP A 20 0.19 -12.26 -4.88
N SER A 21 0.53 -12.68 -3.65
CA SER A 21 1.80 -12.30 -2.99
C SER A 21 3.04 -12.78 -3.73
N ALA A 22 2.99 -13.95 -4.36
CA ALA A 22 4.10 -14.46 -5.17
C ALA A 22 4.38 -13.52 -6.37
N TRP A 23 3.36 -13.14 -7.12
CA TRP A 23 3.54 -12.24 -8.25
C TRP A 23 4.00 -10.86 -7.80
N VAL A 24 3.45 -10.34 -6.69
CA VAL A 24 3.88 -9.04 -6.16
C VAL A 24 5.35 -9.07 -5.72
N LYS A 25 5.77 -10.09 -4.98
CA LYS A 25 7.13 -10.20 -4.41
C LYS A 25 8.19 -10.51 -5.46
N TYR A 26 7.86 -11.30 -6.47
CA TYR A 26 8.85 -11.78 -7.45
C TYR A 26 8.80 -11.09 -8.82
N GLU A 27 7.73 -10.36 -9.15
CA GLU A 27 7.60 -9.65 -10.43
C GLU A 27 7.44 -8.14 -10.21
N LEU A 28 6.39 -7.72 -9.49
CA LEU A 28 6.07 -6.29 -9.37
C LEU A 28 7.14 -5.51 -8.60
N ILE A 29 7.52 -5.95 -7.41
CA ILE A 29 8.52 -5.24 -6.58
C ILE A 29 9.86 -5.15 -7.33
N PRO A 30 10.43 -6.24 -7.87
CA PRO A 30 11.66 -6.16 -8.65
C PRO A 30 11.57 -5.25 -9.88
N SER A 31 10.40 -5.14 -10.52
CA SER A 31 10.19 -4.22 -11.66
C SER A 31 10.14 -2.74 -11.25
N LEU A 32 9.82 -2.45 -9.99
CA LEU A 32 9.75 -1.10 -9.43
C LEU A 32 11.10 -0.66 -8.86
N GLU A 33 11.85 -1.59 -8.28
CA GLU A 33 13.19 -1.34 -7.80
C GLU A 33 14.11 -1.04 -9.00
N LYS A 34 14.65 0.18 -9.04
CA LYS A 34 15.79 0.48 -9.91
C LYS A 34 17.00 -0.31 -9.42
N GLU A 35 18.02 -0.50 -10.25
CA GLU A 35 19.25 -1.26 -9.91
C GLU A 35 19.93 -0.82 -8.59
N ASP A 36 19.62 0.39 -8.08
CA ASP A 36 20.14 0.93 -6.83
C ASP A 36 19.27 0.67 -5.58
N GLY A 37 18.13 0.01 -5.71
CA GLY A 37 17.22 -0.27 -4.58
C GLY A 37 16.64 0.99 -3.91
N SER A 38 16.64 2.14 -4.60
CA SER A 38 16.23 3.43 -4.01
C SER A 38 14.73 3.57 -3.77
N VAL A 39 13.90 2.61 -4.21
CA VAL A 39 12.45 2.69 -4.12
C VAL A 39 11.95 2.17 -2.77
N LEU A 40 11.71 3.09 -1.82
CA LEU A 40 10.98 2.80 -0.58
C LEU A 40 9.52 2.40 -0.83
N ILE A 41 9.18 1.16 -0.51
CA ILE A 41 7.83 0.59 -0.67
C ILE A 41 7.18 0.43 0.71
N CYS A 42 5.92 0.86 0.87
CA CYS A 42 5.07 0.36 1.95
C CYS A 42 4.19 -0.79 1.44
N LEU A 43 4.22 -1.92 2.13
CA LEU A 43 3.33 -3.05 1.89
C LEU A 43 2.23 -3.09 2.97
N HIS A 44 1.01 -3.44 2.55
CA HIS A 44 -0.11 -3.66 3.47
C HIS A 44 0.21 -4.74 4.54
N GLU A 45 0.96 -5.79 4.18
CA GLU A 45 1.37 -6.88 5.09
C GLU A 45 2.46 -6.49 6.12
N GLY A 46 3.09 -5.32 6.00
CA GLY A 46 4.40 -5.06 6.63
C GLY A 46 4.42 -4.20 7.90
N ASN A 47 3.34 -3.50 8.25
CA ASN A 47 3.32 -2.56 9.37
C ASN A 47 2.14 -2.84 10.31
N SER A 48 2.05 -4.03 10.90
CA SER A 48 1.15 -4.25 12.03
C SER A 48 1.77 -3.63 13.29
N ASP A 49 1.49 -2.36 13.56
CA ASP A 49 1.80 -1.76 14.84
C ASP A 49 0.78 -2.31 15.85
N PRO A 50 1.16 -3.05 16.92
CA PRO A 50 0.22 -3.73 17.82
C PRO A 50 -0.75 -2.80 18.57
N GLY A 51 -0.65 -1.48 18.37
CA GLY A 51 -1.60 -0.47 18.87
C GLY A 51 -2.48 0.21 17.81
N LYS A 52 -2.42 -0.18 16.53
CA LYS A 52 -3.24 0.39 15.44
C LYS A 52 -4.11 -0.67 14.76
N SER A 53 -5.27 -0.25 14.27
CA SER A 53 -6.11 -1.12 13.43
C SER A 53 -5.48 -1.30 12.04
N MET A 54 -5.69 -2.47 11.41
CA MET A 54 -5.24 -2.73 10.03
C MET A 54 -5.69 -1.62 9.05
N THR A 55 -6.88 -1.06 9.27
CA THR A 55 -7.41 0.05 8.49
C THR A 55 -6.58 1.32 8.69
N GLU A 56 -6.21 1.67 9.92
CA GLU A 56 -5.36 2.84 10.21
C GLU A 56 -3.95 2.69 9.63
N ASP A 57 -3.36 1.49 9.65
CA ASP A 57 -2.05 1.23 9.05
C ASP A 57 -2.07 1.38 7.53
N THR A 58 -3.16 0.93 6.91
CA THR A 58 -3.40 1.07 5.46
C THR A 58 -3.53 2.53 5.04
N ILE A 59 -4.37 3.32 5.72
CA ILE A 59 -4.50 4.76 5.46
C ILE A 59 -3.16 5.45 5.68
N ASN A 60 -2.45 5.11 6.75
CA ASN A 60 -1.14 5.68 7.04
C ASN A 60 -0.17 5.45 5.89
N CYS A 61 -0.18 4.27 5.27
CA CYS A 61 0.64 4.01 4.11
C CYS A 61 0.18 4.73 2.84
N ILE A 62 -1.14 4.86 2.62
CA ILE A 62 -1.66 5.70 1.53
C ILE A 62 -1.21 7.17 1.70
N GLU A 63 -1.39 7.75 2.88
CA GLU A 63 -1.06 9.16 3.14
C GLU A 63 0.45 9.45 3.16
N LYS A 64 1.28 8.47 3.52
CA LYS A 64 2.74 8.60 3.59
C LYS A 64 3.45 8.12 2.33
N SER A 65 2.72 7.78 1.28
CA SER A 65 3.30 7.37 -0.01
C SER A 65 3.06 8.42 -1.09
N TYR A 66 4.03 8.60 -1.99
CA TYR A 66 3.84 9.48 -3.16
C TYR A 66 2.81 8.92 -4.15
N LYS A 67 2.71 7.58 -4.25
CA LYS A 67 1.77 6.87 -5.12
C LYS A 67 1.21 5.63 -4.41
N SER A 68 0.05 5.18 -4.86
CA SER A 68 -0.56 3.92 -4.42
C SER A 68 -0.83 3.04 -5.63
N ILE A 69 -0.43 1.76 -5.55
CA ILE A 69 -0.72 0.71 -6.52
C ILE A 69 -1.68 -0.28 -5.87
N PHE A 70 -2.79 -0.54 -6.55
CA PHE A 70 -3.75 -1.57 -6.18
C PHE A 70 -3.67 -2.71 -7.19
N VAL A 71 -3.33 -3.91 -6.73
CA VAL A 71 -3.28 -5.12 -7.56
C VAL A 71 -4.66 -5.74 -7.58
N LEU A 72 -5.42 -5.43 -8.62
CA LEU A 72 -6.81 -5.89 -8.73
C LEU A 72 -6.88 -7.33 -9.22
N SER A 73 -7.48 -8.19 -8.41
CA SER A 73 -7.80 -9.59 -8.70
C SER A 73 -9.19 -9.93 -8.14
N PRO A 74 -9.84 -11.03 -8.57
CA PRO A 74 -11.06 -11.49 -7.93
C PRO A 74 -10.91 -11.69 -6.42
N SER A 75 -9.73 -12.14 -5.97
CA SER A 75 -9.40 -12.28 -4.54
C SER A 75 -9.34 -10.92 -3.87
N PHE A 76 -8.65 -9.93 -4.47
CA PHE A 76 -8.57 -8.57 -3.95
C PHE A 76 -9.94 -7.93 -3.73
N VAL A 77 -10.85 -8.07 -4.69
CA VAL A 77 -12.21 -7.52 -4.58
C VAL A 77 -12.99 -8.18 -3.44
N GLN A 78 -12.77 -9.46 -3.19
CA GLN A 78 -13.48 -10.22 -2.15
C GLN A 78 -12.88 -10.02 -0.75
N THR A 79 -11.57 -9.80 -0.63
CA THR A 79 -10.88 -9.76 0.67
C THR A 79 -10.47 -8.36 1.09
N GLU A 80 -9.92 -7.55 0.17
CA GLU A 80 -9.26 -6.29 0.52
C GLU A 80 -10.15 -5.06 0.27
N TRP A 81 -10.96 -5.07 -0.79
CA TRP A 81 -11.68 -3.88 -1.25
C TRP A 81 -12.62 -3.27 -0.21
N CYS A 82 -13.23 -4.11 0.65
CA CYS A 82 -14.14 -3.65 1.70
C CYS A 82 -13.48 -2.67 2.68
N HIS A 83 -12.16 -2.74 2.87
CA HIS A 83 -11.41 -1.82 3.71
C HIS A 83 -11.22 -0.43 3.07
N TYR A 84 -11.32 -0.34 1.74
CA TYR A 84 -11.13 0.88 0.97
C TYR A 84 -12.44 1.56 0.58
N GLU A 85 -13.53 0.82 0.53
CA GLU A 85 -14.85 1.32 0.14
C GLU A 85 -15.25 2.61 0.87
N PRO A 86 -15.10 2.75 2.21
CA PRO A 86 -15.42 4.01 2.89
C PRO A 86 -14.57 5.20 2.45
N TYR A 87 -13.32 4.97 2.04
CA TYR A 87 -12.38 6.02 1.62
C TYR A 87 -12.63 6.52 0.20
N PHE A 88 -13.12 5.66 -0.69
CA PHE A 88 -13.36 5.99 -2.10
C PHE A 88 -14.84 6.25 -2.44
N ALA A 89 -15.77 5.91 -1.56
CA ALA A 89 -17.20 6.14 -1.77
C ALA A 89 -17.67 7.57 -1.40
N THR A 90 -16.76 8.47 -1.00
CA THR A 90 -17.04 9.88 -0.65
C THR A 90 -16.28 10.84 -1.55
#